data_AF-A0A3D0DCT8-F1
#
_entry.id   AF-A0A3D0DCT8-F1
#
_cell.length_a   1.000
_cell.length_b   1.000
_cell.length_c   1.000
_cell.angle_alpha   90.00
_cell.angle_beta   90.00
_cell.angle_gamma   90.00
#
_symmetry.space_group_name_H-M   'P 1'
#
loop_
_entity.id
_entity.type
_entity.pdbx_description
1 polymer ?
#
loop_
_entity_poly.entity_id
_entity_poly.type
_entity_poly.pdbx_seq_one_letter_code
_entity_poly.pdbx_strand_id
1 'polypeptide(L)' 'MPEILVKFEEKIIEKFITEKKRITIGRTPDNDIVLDNRGVSRR' A
#
# COMPACT_ATOMS: atom_id res chain seq x y z
N MET A 1 -13.74 -5.78 -8.93
CA MET A 1 -12.69 -4.81 -8.59
C MET A 1 -11.83 -5.38 -7.48
N PRO A 2 -10.52 -5.58 -7.70
CA PRO A 2 -9.58 -5.96 -6.65
C PRO A 2 -9.58 -5.00 -5.46
N GLU A 3 -9.38 -5.56 -4.27
CA GLU A 3 -9.27 -4.83 -3.01
C GLU A 3 -7.95 -5.19 -2.32
N ILE A 4 -7.27 -4.18 -1.78
CA ILE A 4 -6.08 -4.32 -0.96
C ILE A 4 -6.35 -3.69 0.41
N LEU A 5 -6.14 -4.48 1.46
CA LEU A 5 -6.25 -4.04 2.84
C LEU A 5 -4.85 -3.93 3.44
N VAL A 6 -4.47 -2.72 3.85
CA VAL A 6 -3.25 -2.51 4.62
C VAL A 6 -3.60 -2.70 6.09
N LYS A 7 -3.07 -3.77 6.68
CA LYS A 7 -3.25 -4.10 8.10
C LYS A 7 -1.92 -4.06 8.82
N PHE A 8 -1.94 -3.60 10.05
CA PHE A 8 -0.85 -3.75 11.00
C PHE A 8 -1.42 -4.38 12.26
N GLU A 9 -0.88 -5.55 12.62
CA GLU A 9 -1.50 -6.44 13.60
C GLU A 9 -2.97 -6.71 13.23
N GLU A 10 -3.90 -6.54 14.16
CA GLU A 10 -5.34 -6.74 13.95
C GLU A 10 -6.06 -5.48 13.43
N LYS A 11 -5.34 -4.37 13.22
CA LYS A 11 -5.94 -3.10 12.81
C LYS A 11 -5.83 -2.90 11.30
N ILE A 12 -6.97 -2.67 10.66
CA ILE A 12 -7.02 -2.13 9.30
C ILE A 12 -6.64 -0.66 9.36
N ILE A 13 -5.53 -0.30 8.72
CA ILE A 13 -5.07 1.08 8.61
C ILE A 13 -5.74 1.74 7.41
N GLU A 14 -5.79 1.03 6.27
CA GLU A 14 -6.25 1.62 5.02
C GLU A 14 -6.79 0.54 4.06
N LYS A 15 -7.68 0.97 3.17
CA LYS A 15 -8.33 0.14 2.15
C LYS A 15 -8.21 0.81 0.80
N PHE A 16 -7.68 0.08 -0.18
CA PHE A 16 -7.52 0.51 -1.56
C PHE A 16 -8.38 -0.36 -2.48
N ILE A 17 -9.24 0.30 -3.26
CA ILE A 17 -9.97 -0.35 -4.35
C ILE A 17 -9.31 0.10 -5.65
N THR A 18 -8.93 -0.84 -6.50
CA THR A 18 -8.20 -0.50 -7.72
C THR A 18 -8.58 -1.41 -8.87
N GLU A 19 -8.53 -0.86 -10.08
CA GLU A 19 -8.67 -1.59 -11.34
C GLU A 19 -7.35 -1.66 -12.11
N LYS A 20 -6.27 -1.09 -11.55
CA LYS A 20 -4.96 -1.08 -12.19
C LYS A 20 -4.41 -2.51 -12.31
N LYS A 21 -3.87 -2.83 -13.48
CA LYS A 21 -3.18 -4.11 -13.74
C LYS A 21 -1.88 -4.27 -12.95
N ARG A 22 -1.23 -3.15 -12.62
CA ARG A 22 0.03 -3.11 -11.85
C ARG A 22 -0.05 -1.96 -10.86
N ILE A 23 0.49 -2.20 -9.69
CA ILE A 23 0.46 -1.31 -8.53
C ILE A 23 1.82 -1.40 -7.86
N THR A 24 2.33 -0.27 -7.35
CA THR A 24 3.58 -0.23 -6.58
C THR A 24 3.31 0.10 -5.12
N ILE A 25 4.10 -0.51 -4.23
CA ILE A 25 3.95 -0.37 -2.78
C ILE A 25 5.33 -0.08 -2.21
N GLY A 26 5.50 1.05 -1.55
CA GLY A 26 6.79 1.45 -1.00
C GLY A 26 6.69 2.67 -0.09
N ARG A 27 7.80 3.10 0.49
CA ARG A 27 7.83 4.23 1.43
C ARG A 27 8.02 5.61 0.81
N THR A 28 8.36 5.69 -0.49
CA THR A 28 8.49 6.97 -1.19
C THR A 28 7.17 7.37 -1.85
N PRO A 29 6.93 8.68 -2.02
CA PRO A 29 5.64 9.21 -2.47
C PRO A 29 5.30 8.92 -3.94
N ASP A 30 6.19 8.28 -4.70
CA ASP A 30 5.98 7.85 -6.08
C ASP A 30 5.28 6.48 -6.19
N ASN A 31 4.95 5.84 -5.06
CA ASN A 31 4.21 4.58 -5.04
C ASN A 31 2.69 4.80 -5.06
N ASP A 32 1.95 3.85 -5.63
CA ASP A 32 0.49 3.87 -5.58
C ASP A 32 -0.04 3.73 -4.14
N ILE A 33 0.62 2.88 -3.35
CA ILE A 33 0.36 2.73 -1.92
C ILE A 33 1.64 3.11 -1.17
N VAL A 34 1.55 4.19 -0.40
CA VAL A 34 2.68 4.72 0.36
C VAL A 34 2.60 4.24 1.80
N LEU A 35 3.58 3.43 2.20
CA LEU A 35 3.76 3.02 3.60
C LEU A 35 4.95 3.79 4.17
N ASP A 36 4.71 4.95 4.79
CA ASP A 36 5.75 5.82 5.36
C ASP A 36 6.39 5.20 6.61
N ASN A 37 7.22 4.18 6.37
CA ASN A 37 7.93 3.43 7.39
C ASN A 37 9.33 3.07 6.89
N ARG A 38 10.34 3.26 7.74
CA ARG A 38 11.76 3.03 7.37
C ARG A 38 12.08 1.56 7.07
N GLY A 39 11.27 0.61 7.56
CA GLY A 39 11.39 -0.82 7.29
C GLY A 39 10.86 -1.26 5.91
N VAL A 40 10.20 -0.37 5.17
CA VAL A 40 9.65 -0.65 3.84
C VAL A 40 10.64 -0.20 2.76
N SER A 41 10.73 -0.97 1.67
CA SER A 41 11.50 -0.60 0.49
C SER A 41 11.02 0.72 -0.11
N ARG A 42 11.89 1.37 -0.92
CA ARG A 42 11.47 2.57 -1.65
C ARG A 42 10.42 2.26 -2.74
N ARG A 43 10.36 1.03 -3.28
CA ARG A 43 9.44 0.64 -4.36
C ARG A 43 9.08 -0.84 -4.28
#